data_AF-A0A239JI61-F1
#
_entry.id   AF-A0A239JI61-F1
#
_cell.length_a   1.000
_cell.length_b   1.000
_cell.length_c   1.000
_cell.angle_alpha   90.00
_cell.angle_beta   90.00
_cell.angle_gamma   90.00
#
_symmetry.space_group_name_H-M   'P 1'
#
loop_
_entity.id
_entity.type
_entity.pdbx_description
1 polymer ?
#
loop_
_entity_poly.entity_id
_entity_poly.type
_entity_poly.pdbx_seq_one_letter_code
_entity_poly.pdbx_strand_id
1 'polypeptide(L)'
;MDLRVQVPQVQIEYMNGLDQARTSHLATYSTNSLSYAAINALVRSNLEHDLVDKFGRKNVDATGEKAIKVHGLDGSRADCDLVPTFELNVFMNDGLGAQMIEGVAILGRTGDWTYNFPDQHHDNGITKRSRTSHRFKRNVRMLKRLNYELLSRGDIARRIPSFYAECLVYGVEDDFFLIERDDRYDRLLRILKRLAEQLADANWCHMATEVNAIKFLFRNNSAWTPTEAAAFVRASINRLTS
;
A
#
# COMPACT_ATOMS: atom_id res chain seq x y z
N MET A 1 11.03 6.89 -7.02
CA MET A 1 9.94 6.56 -7.96
C MET A 1 9.91 5.06 -8.03
N ASP A 2 8.73 4.44 -7.99
CA ASP A 2 8.64 2.99 -7.90
C ASP A 2 8.09 2.47 -9.23
N LEU A 3 8.86 1.60 -9.90
CA LEU A 3 8.52 1.00 -11.17
C LEU A 3 8.30 -0.50 -11.01
N ARG A 4 7.14 -0.96 -11.46
CA ARG A 4 6.80 -2.38 -11.55
C ARG A 4 7.47 -2.98 -12.79
N VAL A 5 8.22 -4.06 -12.62
CA VAL A 5 8.71 -4.91 -13.72
C VAL A 5 7.88 -6.19 -13.74
N GLN A 6 6.94 -6.26 -14.69
CA GLN A 6 6.01 -7.38 -14.76
C GLN A 6 6.67 -8.63 -15.38
N VAL A 7 6.68 -9.71 -14.61
CA VAL A 7 7.12 -11.04 -15.02
C VAL A 7 5.92 -11.80 -15.60
N PRO A 8 6.04 -12.51 -16.72
CA PRO A 8 4.89 -13.15 -17.40
C PRO A 8 4.31 -14.38 -16.65
N GLN A 9 4.71 -14.62 -15.40
CA GLN A 9 4.21 -15.71 -14.57
C GLN A 9 3.21 -15.21 -13.51
N VAL A 10 2.25 -16.06 -13.19
CA VAL A 10 1.12 -15.79 -12.29
C VAL A 10 1.30 -16.58 -10.99
N GLN A 11 1.25 -15.91 -9.85
CA GLN A 11 1.08 -16.48 -8.52
C GLN A 11 -0.41 -16.62 -8.20
N ILE A 12 -0.81 -17.76 -7.64
CA ILE A 12 -2.22 -18.05 -7.31
C ILE A 12 -2.35 -18.23 -5.81
N GLU A 13 -3.35 -17.56 -5.22
CA GLU A 13 -3.68 -17.68 -3.81
C GLU A 13 -5.15 -18.04 -3.62
N TYR A 14 -5.43 -18.90 -2.64
CA TYR A 14 -6.79 -19.31 -2.27
C TYR A 14 -7.06 -18.87 -0.84
N MET A 15 -8.09 -18.05 -0.63
CA MET A 15 -8.51 -17.71 0.73
C MET A 15 -9.04 -18.97 1.45
N ASN A 16 -8.82 -19.04 2.77
CA ASN A 16 -9.15 -20.20 3.61
C ASN A 16 -10.57 -20.73 3.37
N GLY A 17 -10.70 -22.05 3.18
CA GLY A 17 -11.99 -22.74 3.00
C GLY A 17 -12.45 -22.93 1.55
N LEU A 18 -11.62 -22.53 0.56
CA LEU A 18 -11.86 -22.79 -0.85
C LEU A 18 -11.23 -24.10 -1.31
N ASP A 19 -12.05 -24.94 -1.95
CA ASP A 19 -11.60 -26.14 -2.64
C ASP A 19 -11.01 -25.77 -4.01
N GLN A 20 -9.74 -26.11 -4.24
CA GLN A 20 -9.03 -25.90 -5.51
C GLN A 20 -9.76 -26.56 -6.69
N ALA A 21 -10.48 -27.66 -6.47
CA ALA A 21 -11.23 -28.34 -7.52
C ALA A 21 -12.41 -27.50 -8.05
N ARG A 22 -12.97 -26.60 -7.22
CA ARG A 22 -14.14 -25.77 -7.56
C ARG A 22 -13.82 -24.46 -8.29
N THR A 23 -12.55 -24.06 -8.35
CA THR A 23 -12.11 -22.76 -8.91
C THR A 23 -11.31 -22.91 -10.22
N SER A 24 -11.01 -24.15 -10.61
CA SER A 24 -10.24 -24.54 -11.79
C SER A 24 -10.82 -24.07 -13.14
N HIS A 25 -12.11 -23.70 -13.18
CA HIS A 25 -12.76 -23.19 -14.39
C HIS A 25 -12.64 -21.67 -14.59
N LEU A 26 -12.17 -20.93 -13.57
CA LEU A 26 -12.05 -19.47 -13.63
C LEU A 26 -10.79 -18.99 -14.36
N ALA A 27 -9.79 -19.87 -14.53
CA ALA A 27 -8.59 -19.58 -15.31
C ALA A 27 -7.88 -20.88 -15.73
N THR A 28 -7.26 -20.89 -16.92
CA THR A 28 -6.47 -22.02 -17.43
C THR A 28 -4.98 -21.75 -17.18
N TYR A 29 -4.40 -22.43 -16.20
CA TYR A 29 -2.97 -22.30 -15.86
C TYR A 29 -2.19 -23.55 -16.31
N SER A 30 -0.92 -23.35 -16.72
CA SER A 30 0.05 -24.42 -16.92
C SER A 30 1.20 -24.29 -15.94
N THR A 31 1.82 -25.41 -15.57
CA THR A 31 2.95 -25.42 -14.63
C THR A 31 4.23 -25.04 -15.35
N ASN A 32 5.06 -24.22 -14.70
CA ASN A 32 6.43 -23.94 -15.13
C ASN A 32 7.39 -24.91 -14.45
N SER A 33 8.45 -25.33 -15.14
CA SER A 33 9.50 -26.19 -14.57
C SER A 33 10.42 -25.43 -13.61
N LEU A 34 10.50 -24.10 -13.74
CA LEU A 34 11.25 -23.25 -12.83
C LEU A 34 10.41 -22.83 -11.62
N SER A 35 11.03 -22.81 -10.44
CA SER A 35 10.42 -22.26 -9.24
C SER A 35 10.33 -20.72 -9.31
N TYR A 36 9.40 -20.12 -8.58
CA TYR A 36 9.31 -18.65 -8.47
C TYR A 36 10.62 -18.00 -8.01
N ALA A 37 11.35 -18.67 -7.09
CA ALA A 37 12.64 -18.19 -6.62
C ALA A 37 13.69 -18.17 -7.75
N ALA A 38 13.74 -19.22 -8.57
CA ALA A 38 14.64 -19.28 -9.73
C ALA A 38 14.29 -18.21 -10.77
N ILE A 39 12.99 -18.03 -11.06
CA ILE A 39 12.50 -16.99 -11.97
C ILE A 39 12.86 -15.59 -11.44
N ASN A 40 12.58 -15.32 -10.16
CA ASN A 40 12.90 -14.04 -9.53
C ASN A 40 14.41 -13.75 -9.57
N ALA A 41 15.25 -14.74 -9.26
CA ALA A 41 16.70 -14.62 -9.33
C ALA A 41 17.18 -14.28 -10.75
N LEU A 42 16.64 -14.97 -11.77
CA LEU A 42 16.97 -14.73 -13.17
C LEU A 42 16.56 -13.32 -13.62
N VAL A 43 15.32 -12.92 -13.34
CA VAL A 43 14.81 -11.58 -13.69
C VAL A 43 15.63 -10.50 -13.00
N ARG A 44 15.94 -10.66 -11.72
CA ARG A 44 16.78 -9.71 -10.97
C ARG A 44 18.19 -9.61 -11.55
N SER A 45 18.81 -10.73 -11.90
CA SER A 45 20.15 -10.75 -12.50
C SER A 45 20.18 -10.05 -13.86
N ASN A 46 19.17 -10.28 -14.70
CA ASN A 46 19.06 -9.64 -16.01
C ASN A 46 18.80 -8.13 -15.86
N LEU A 47 17.87 -7.74 -14.97
CA LEU A 47 17.62 -6.33 -14.67
C LEU A 47 18.87 -5.63 -14.14
N GLU A 48 19.59 -6.24 -13.21
CA GLU A 48 20.84 -5.67 -12.70
C GLU A 48 21.84 -5.47 -13.83
N HIS A 49 22.03 -6.47 -14.70
CA HIS A 49 22.93 -6.37 -15.85
C HIS A 49 22.56 -5.20 -16.76
N ASP A 50 21.30 -5.13 -17.20
CA ASP A 50 20.80 -4.10 -18.12
C ASP A 50 20.88 -2.70 -17.51
N LEU A 51 20.57 -2.57 -16.21
CA LEU A 51 20.65 -1.29 -15.50
C LEU A 51 22.11 -0.85 -15.31
N VAL A 52 23.02 -1.78 -15.03
CA VAL A 52 24.45 -1.49 -14.86
C VAL A 52 25.08 -1.09 -16.18
N ASP A 53 24.73 -1.76 -17.27
CA ASP A 53 25.18 -1.40 -18.63
C ASP A 53 24.72 0.03 -18.99
N LYS A 54 23.45 0.34 -18.70
CA LYS A 54 22.86 1.64 -19.06
C LYS A 54 23.26 2.81 -18.15
N PHE A 55 23.32 2.59 -16.84
CA PHE A 55 23.46 3.67 -15.84
C PHE A 55 24.80 3.62 -15.09
N GLY A 56 25.60 2.57 -15.28
CA GLY A 56 26.87 2.36 -14.60
C GLY A 56 26.71 1.76 -13.20
N ARG A 57 27.60 0.83 -12.85
CA ARG A 57 27.58 0.06 -11.59
C ARG A 57 27.42 0.91 -10.33
N LYS A 58 28.09 2.07 -10.26
CA LYS A 58 28.05 2.98 -9.09
C LYS A 58 26.65 3.54 -8.79
N ASN A 59 25.74 3.51 -9.77
CA ASN A 59 24.41 4.08 -9.66
C ASN A 59 23.32 3.01 -9.47
N VAL A 60 23.69 1.73 -9.34
CA VAL A 60 22.75 0.60 -9.24
C VAL A 60 23.01 -0.20 -7.96
N ASP A 61 22.02 -0.26 -7.08
CA ASP A 61 22.01 -1.09 -5.88
C ASP A 61 20.99 -2.24 -6.04
N ALA A 62 21.50 -3.43 -6.31
CA ALA A 62 20.71 -4.65 -6.44
C ALA A 62 20.58 -5.46 -5.14
N THR A 63 21.14 -4.95 -4.03
CA THR A 63 21.15 -5.65 -2.74
C THR A 63 19.79 -5.60 -2.03
N GLY A 64 18.93 -4.66 -2.43
CA GLY A 64 17.60 -4.48 -1.88
C GLY A 64 16.74 -5.74 -1.88
N GLU A 65 15.99 -5.96 -0.80
CA GLU A 65 15.22 -7.18 -0.58
C GLU A 65 14.12 -7.41 -1.61
N LYS A 66 13.42 -6.34 -2.01
CA LYS A 66 12.26 -6.40 -2.92
C LYS A 66 12.48 -5.66 -4.23
N ALA A 67 13.49 -4.81 -4.31
CA ALA A 67 13.72 -3.92 -5.44
C ALA A 67 15.21 -3.86 -5.82
N ILE A 68 15.48 -3.38 -7.03
CA ILE A 68 16.79 -2.91 -7.48
C ILE A 68 16.68 -1.39 -7.59
N LYS A 69 17.53 -0.66 -6.87
CA LYS A 69 17.51 0.80 -6.85
C LYS A 69 18.48 1.36 -7.88
N VAL A 70 18.02 2.34 -8.65
CA VAL A 70 18.84 3.21 -9.48
C VAL A 70 18.89 4.58 -8.82
N HIS A 71 20.08 5.03 -8.45
CA HIS A 71 20.29 6.34 -7.86
C HIS A 71 20.05 7.45 -8.87
N GLY A 72 19.53 8.58 -8.39
CA GLY A 72 19.41 9.80 -9.19
C GLY A 72 20.77 10.20 -9.77
N LEU A 73 20.82 10.35 -11.09
CA LEU A 73 21.96 10.90 -11.82
C LEU A 73 21.92 12.43 -11.85
N ASP A 74 23.06 13.07 -12.11
CA ASP A 74 23.15 14.52 -12.32
C ASP A 74 22.19 14.95 -13.44
N GLY A 75 21.32 15.91 -13.13
CA GLY A 75 20.27 16.37 -14.04
C GLY A 75 18.98 15.51 -14.06
N SER A 76 18.96 14.37 -13.36
CA SER A 76 17.73 13.60 -13.10
C SER A 76 17.03 14.06 -11.82
N ARG A 77 15.74 13.73 -11.66
CA ARG A 77 14.88 14.30 -10.61
C ARG A 77 14.76 13.46 -9.33
N ALA A 78 14.96 12.14 -9.36
CA ALA A 78 14.81 11.27 -8.18
C ALA A 78 15.37 9.85 -8.41
N ASP A 79 15.73 9.17 -7.32
CA ASP A 79 15.97 7.72 -7.28
C ASP A 79 14.77 6.93 -7.85
N CYS A 80 15.06 5.77 -8.42
CA CYS A 80 14.06 4.85 -8.95
C CYS A 80 14.24 3.43 -8.38
N ASP A 81 13.20 2.87 -7.78
CA ASP A 81 13.15 1.49 -7.32
C ASP A 81 12.44 0.63 -8.38
N LEU A 82 13.13 -0.36 -8.95
CA LEU A 82 12.56 -1.34 -9.85
C LEU A 82 12.20 -2.60 -9.08
N VAL A 83 10.92 -2.95 -9.08
CA VAL A 83 10.37 -4.07 -8.31
C VAL A 83 9.95 -5.17 -9.30
N PRO A 84 10.65 -6.31 -9.34
CA PRO A 84 10.18 -7.49 -10.05
C PRO A 84 8.89 -8.00 -9.42
N THR A 85 7.88 -8.24 -10.25
CA THR A 85 6.56 -8.65 -9.77
C THR A 85 5.95 -9.75 -10.62
N PHE A 86 5.25 -10.66 -9.96
CA PHE A 86 4.37 -11.64 -10.58
C PHE A 86 2.93 -11.10 -10.60
N GLU A 87 2.15 -11.52 -11.58
CA GLU A 87 0.69 -11.37 -11.51
C GLU A 87 0.18 -12.18 -10.31
N LEU A 88 -0.82 -11.67 -9.60
CA LEU A 88 -1.44 -12.39 -8.49
C LEU A 88 -2.92 -12.58 -8.78
N ASN A 89 -3.39 -13.82 -8.73
CA ASN A 89 -4.81 -14.13 -8.78
C ASN A 89 -5.24 -14.71 -7.44
N VAL A 90 -6.07 -13.96 -6.72
CA VAL A 90 -6.64 -14.38 -5.44
C VAL A 90 -8.06 -14.86 -5.66
N PHE A 91 -8.30 -16.12 -5.36
CA PHE A 91 -9.64 -16.67 -5.35
C PHE A 91 -10.25 -16.53 -3.95
N MET A 92 -11.44 -15.93 -3.89
CA MET A 92 -12.21 -15.76 -2.66
C MET A 92 -13.66 -16.17 -2.86
N ASN A 93 -14.34 -16.57 -1.78
CA ASN A 93 -15.78 -16.78 -1.78
C ASN A 93 -16.42 -15.80 -0.81
N ASP A 94 -17.26 -14.92 -1.32
CA ASP A 94 -17.98 -13.91 -0.55
C ASP A 94 -19.40 -14.37 -0.15
N GLY A 95 -19.72 -15.64 -0.38
CA GLY A 95 -21.04 -16.23 -0.16
C GLY A 95 -21.97 -16.16 -1.37
N LEU A 96 -21.60 -15.43 -2.43
CA LEU A 96 -22.34 -15.36 -3.69
C LEU A 96 -21.72 -16.23 -4.79
N GLY A 97 -20.46 -16.65 -4.60
CA GLY A 97 -19.74 -17.52 -5.52
C GLY A 97 -18.23 -17.37 -5.36
N ALA A 98 -17.47 -18.19 -6.08
CA ALA A 98 -16.03 -17.98 -6.19
C ALA A 98 -15.75 -16.80 -7.12
N GLN A 99 -15.01 -15.81 -6.63
CA GLN A 99 -14.53 -14.66 -7.40
C GLN A 99 -13.00 -14.68 -7.47
N MET A 100 -12.47 -14.22 -8.61
CA MET A 100 -11.05 -13.94 -8.77
C MET A 100 -10.78 -12.44 -8.61
N ILE A 101 -9.78 -12.09 -7.81
CA ILE A 101 -9.25 -10.74 -7.67
C ILE A 101 -7.81 -10.72 -8.16
N GLU A 102 -7.55 -9.87 -9.13
CA GLU A 102 -6.20 -9.65 -9.66
C GLU A 102 -5.40 -8.71 -8.76
N GLY A 103 -4.10 -8.92 -8.68
CA GLY A 103 -3.18 -8.11 -7.92
C GLY A 103 -1.74 -8.31 -8.36
N VAL A 104 -0.83 -7.98 -7.47
CA VAL A 104 0.60 -8.03 -7.71
C VAL A 104 1.28 -8.77 -6.56
N ALA A 105 2.07 -9.79 -6.89
CA ALA A 105 2.88 -10.52 -5.94
C ALA A 105 4.37 -10.15 -6.10
N ILE A 106 5.01 -9.79 -5.00
CA ILE A 106 6.44 -9.49 -4.94
C ILE A 106 7.10 -10.60 -4.13
N LEU A 107 8.11 -11.25 -4.71
CA LEU A 107 8.94 -12.23 -4.01
C LEU A 107 10.24 -11.57 -3.55
N GLY A 108 10.44 -11.51 -2.24
CA GLY A 108 11.71 -11.09 -1.65
C GLY A 108 12.85 -12.05 -1.99
N ARG A 109 14.09 -11.57 -1.88
CA ARG A 109 15.31 -12.39 -1.95
C ARG A 109 15.37 -13.45 -0.84
N THR A 110 14.77 -13.19 0.33
CA THR A 110 14.63 -14.17 1.43
C THR A 110 13.56 -15.22 1.18
N GLY A 111 12.77 -15.08 0.11
CA GLY A 111 11.66 -15.97 -0.23
C GLY A 111 10.31 -15.53 0.33
N ASP A 112 10.24 -14.39 1.02
CA ASP A 112 8.99 -13.87 1.57
C ASP A 112 8.12 -13.21 0.50
N TRP A 113 6.84 -13.59 0.47
CA TRP A 113 5.85 -13.00 -0.43
C TRP A 113 5.25 -11.71 0.12
N THR A 114 4.96 -10.76 -0.77
CA THR A 114 4.17 -9.57 -0.47
C THR A 114 3.09 -9.40 -1.54
N TYR A 115 1.83 -9.43 -1.11
CA TYR A 115 0.66 -9.28 -1.97
C TYR A 115 0.08 -7.87 -1.87
N ASN A 116 -0.07 -7.25 -3.03
CA ASN A 116 -0.55 -5.89 -3.20
C ASN A 116 -1.67 -5.81 -4.25
N PHE A 117 -2.51 -4.79 -4.13
CA PHE A 117 -3.68 -4.56 -4.99
C PHE A 117 -3.67 -3.10 -5.49
N PRO A 118 -2.67 -2.72 -6.31
CA PRO A 118 -2.43 -1.32 -6.66
C PRO A 118 -3.56 -0.72 -7.50
N ASP A 119 -4.15 -1.50 -8.40
CA ASP A 119 -5.22 -1.03 -9.29
C ASP A 119 -6.50 -0.74 -8.48
N GLN A 120 -6.88 -1.65 -7.57
CA GLN A 120 -8.00 -1.43 -6.65
C GLN A 120 -7.73 -0.28 -5.68
N HIS A 121 -6.50 -0.14 -5.18
CA HIS A 121 -6.11 1.02 -4.36
C HIS A 121 -6.27 2.33 -5.12
N HIS A 122 -5.83 2.35 -6.39
CA HIS A 122 -5.92 3.52 -7.24
C HIS A 122 -7.39 3.90 -7.51
N ASP A 123 -8.21 2.94 -7.94
CA ASP A 123 -9.59 3.16 -8.34
C ASP A 123 -10.48 3.55 -7.17
N ASN A 124 -10.33 2.89 -6.01
CA ASN A 124 -11.00 3.29 -4.78
C ASN A 124 -10.56 4.68 -4.33
N GLY A 125 -9.28 5.00 -4.49
CA GLY A 125 -8.71 6.31 -4.22
C GLY A 125 -9.30 7.42 -5.12
N ILE A 126 -9.48 7.15 -6.42
CA ILE A 126 -10.17 8.06 -7.36
C ILE A 126 -11.63 8.23 -6.96
N THR A 127 -12.31 7.12 -6.67
CA THR A 127 -13.74 7.11 -6.33
C THR A 127 -13.99 7.93 -5.06
N LYS A 128 -13.25 7.71 -3.98
CA LYS A 128 -13.35 8.52 -2.76
C LYS A 128 -12.94 9.98 -3.00
N ARG A 129 -11.91 10.22 -3.82
CA ARG A 129 -11.53 11.59 -4.21
C ARG A 129 -12.67 12.30 -4.95
N SER A 130 -13.46 11.61 -5.78
CA SER A 130 -14.62 12.17 -6.47
C SER A 130 -15.74 12.50 -5.48
N ARG A 131 -16.16 11.50 -4.68
CA ARG A 131 -17.24 11.64 -3.68
C ARG A 131 -16.99 12.76 -2.66
N THR A 132 -15.73 13.00 -2.30
CA THR A 132 -15.34 14.00 -1.29
C THR A 132 -14.96 15.36 -1.89
N SER A 133 -15.37 15.68 -3.13
CA SER A 133 -15.02 16.95 -3.80
C SER A 133 -13.51 17.24 -3.80
N HIS A 134 -12.71 16.19 -4.04
CA HIS A 134 -11.24 16.17 -4.00
C HIS A 134 -10.59 16.45 -2.64
N ARG A 135 -11.38 16.57 -1.57
CA ARG A 135 -10.90 16.91 -0.22
C ARG A 135 -10.21 15.74 0.47
N PHE A 136 -10.54 14.48 0.11
CA PHE A 136 -9.82 13.29 0.58
C PHE A 136 -8.30 13.41 0.36
N LYS A 137 -7.84 13.45 -0.90
CA LYS A 137 -6.40 13.52 -1.22
C LYS A 137 -5.74 14.82 -0.73
N ARG A 138 -6.48 15.91 -0.58
CA ARG A 138 -5.97 17.16 0.03
C ARG A 138 -5.62 16.93 1.50
N ASN A 139 -6.51 16.31 2.28
CA ASN A 139 -6.25 15.98 3.68
C ASN A 139 -5.15 14.94 3.86
N VAL A 140 -5.09 13.91 3.00
CA VAL A 140 -3.95 12.96 2.99
C VAL A 140 -2.62 13.70 2.84
N ARG A 141 -2.51 14.68 1.93
CA ARG A 141 -1.29 15.46 1.74
C ARG A 141 -0.96 16.34 2.96
N MET A 142 -1.96 16.95 3.59
CA MET A 142 -1.75 17.76 4.79
C MET A 142 -1.29 16.90 5.96
N LEU A 143 -1.94 15.74 6.18
CA LEU A 143 -1.54 14.79 7.22
C LEU A 143 -0.13 14.24 7.00
N LYS A 144 0.25 13.96 5.74
CA LYS A 144 1.63 13.55 5.40
C LYS A 144 2.64 14.64 5.75
N ARG A 145 2.33 15.92 5.52
CA ARG A 145 3.22 17.04 5.92
C ARG A 145 3.31 17.15 7.44
N LEU A 146 2.17 17.06 8.13
CA LEU A 146 2.13 17.07 9.59
C LEU A 146 2.95 15.93 10.20
N ASN A 147 2.93 14.74 9.59
CA ASN A 147 3.78 13.61 9.99
C ASN A 147 5.30 13.93 9.94
N TYR A 148 5.78 14.68 8.94
CA TYR A 148 7.17 15.17 8.93
C TYR A 148 7.42 16.19 10.04
N GLU A 149 6.48 17.12 10.22
CA GLU A 149 6.60 18.17 11.22
C GLU A 149 6.66 17.61 12.65
N LEU A 150 5.74 16.70 12.99
CA LEU A 150 5.71 16.03 14.30
C LEU A 150 7.03 15.30 14.59
N LEU A 151 7.60 14.61 13.59
CA LEU A 151 8.91 13.97 13.76
C LEU A 151 10.00 15.01 14.03
N SER A 152 10.05 16.10 13.25
CA SER A 152 11.07 17.14 13.40
C SER A 152 11.05 17.84 14.76
N ARG A 153 9.88 17.87 15.39
CA ARG A 153 9.65 18.45 16.73
C ARG A 153 9.88 17.47 17.87
N GLY A 154 10.03 16.18 17.58
CA GLY A 154 10.12 15.13 18.59
C GLY A 154 8.77 14.71 19.19
N ASP A 155 7.65 15.13 18.59
CA ASP A 155 6.30 14.79 19.05
C ASP A 155 5.95 13.32 18.78
N ILE A 156 6.65 12.68 17.82
CA ILE A 156 6.57 11.24 17.50
C ILE A 156 7.98 10.66 17.31
N ALA A 157 8.17 9.39 17.69
CA ALA A 157 9.48 8.73 17.59
C ALA A 157 9.86 8.30 16.16
N ARG A 158 8.86 8.00 15.32
CA ARG A 158 9.04 7.63 13.91
C ARG A 158 7.85 8.08 13.09
N ARG A 159 8.08 8.37 11.80
CA ARG A 159 7.00 8.65 10.86
C ARG A 159 6.20 7.39 10.56
N ILE A 160 4.90 7.57 10.37
CA ILE A 160 4.08 6.56 9.70
C ILE A 160 4.35 6.56 8.19
N PRO A 161 4.28 5.41 7.49
CA PRO A 161 4.39 5.36 6.04
C PRO A 161 3.31 6.21 5.36
N SER A 162 3.66 6.80 4.23
CA SER A 162 2.71 7.57 3.41
C SER A 162 1.48 6.73 2.99
N PHE A 163 1.69 5.44 2.70
CA PHE A 163 0.61 4.50 2.42
C PHE A 163 -0.34 4.38 3.61
N TYR A 164 0.21 4.20 4.81
CA TYR A 164 -0.57 4.03 6.02
C TYR A 164 -1.38 5.28 6.39
N ALA A 165 -0.77 6.47 6.27
CA ALA A 165 -1.47 7.74 6.46
C ALA A 165 -2.68 7.89 5.52
N GLU A 166 -2.57 7.37 4.31
CA GLU A 166 -3.65 7.40 3.32
C GLU A 166 -4.76 6.42 3.66
N CYS A 167 -4.44 5.20 4.09
CA CYS A 167 -5.41 4.21 4.56
C CYS A 167 -6.21 4.71 5.77
N LEU A 168 -5.55 5.36 6.75
CA LEU A 168 -6.24 5.96 7.88
C LEU A 168 -7.30 6.95 7.40
N VAL A 169 -6.91 7.95 6.60
CA VAL A 169 -7.84 8.98 6.10
C VAL A 169 -8.92 8.38 5.19
N TYR A 170 -8.63 7.27 4.51
CA TYR A 170 -9.61 6.58 3.67
C TYR A 170 -10.79 6.00 4.46
N GLY A 171 -10.54 5.52 5.69
CA GLY A 171 -11.55 4.94 6.58
C GLY A 171 -12.54 5.94 7.20
N VAL A 172 -12.32 7.25 7.04
CA VAL A 172 -13.26 8.29 7.51
C VAL A 172 -14.41 8.46 6.53
N GLU A 173 -15.62 8.62 7.03
CA GLU A 173 -16.84 8.78 6.23
C GLU A 173 -16.82 10.06 5.38
N ASP A 174 -17.44 10.03 4.20
CA ASP A 174 -17.34 11.11 3.21
C ASP A 174 -17.88 12.46 3.73
N ASP A 175 -18.92 12.43 4.57
CA ASP A 175 -19.56 13.64 5.13
C ASP A 175 -18.60 14.51 5.95
N PHE A 176 -17.61 13.90 6.61
CA PHE A 176 -16.58 14.64 7.36
C PHE A 176 -15.70 15.51 6.45
N PHE A 177 -15.64 15.19 5.16
CA PHE A 177 -14.93 15.97 4.15
C PHE A 177 -15.83 17.05 3.52
N LEU A 178 -17.14 16.88 3.55
CA LEU A 178 -18.09 17.66 2.74
C LEU A 178 -18.69 18.88 3.45
N ILE A 179 -18.33 19.14 4.71
CA ILE A 179 -18.76 20.35 5.40
C ILE A 179 -18.15 21.60 4.73
N GLU A 180 -19.03 22.45 4.20
CA GLU A 180 -18.67 23.62 3.37
C GLU A 180 -18.11 24.80 4.17
N ARG A 181 -18.54 24.96 5.43
CA ARG A 181 -18.13 26.09 6.27
C ARG A 181 -16.67 26.05 6.70
N ASP A 182 -16.03 24.88 6.56
CA ASP A 182 -14.66 24.65 7.01
C ASP A 182 -13.63 25.13 6.01
N ASP A 183 -12.61 25.80 6.55
CA ASP A 183 -11.35 25.93 5.84
C ASP A 183 -10.58 24.58 5.81
N ARG A 184 -9.36 24.58 5.26
CA ARG A 184 -8.57 23.35 5.15
C ARG A 184 -8.12 22.80 6.50
N TYR A 185 -7.90 23.69 7.47
CA TYR A 185 -7.40 23.38 8.79
C TYR A 185 -8.51 22.75 9.65
N ASP A 186 -9.70 23.39 9.72
CA ASP A 186 -10.84 22.89 10.49
C ASP A 186 -11.26 21.49 10.04
N ARG A 187 -11.22 21.26 8.72
CA ARG A 187 -11.54 19.96 8.13
C ARG A 187 -10.53 18.88 8.51
N LEU A 188 -9.23 19.20 8.50
CA LEU A 188 -8.20 18.25 8.91
C LEU A 188 -8.39 17.89 10.39
N LEU A 189 -8.63 18.89 11.25
CA LEU A 189 -8.88 18.67 12.66
C LEU A 189 -10.15 17.82 12.89
N ARG A 190 -11.23 18.06 12.15
CA ARG A 190 -12.44 17.22 12.22
C ARG A 190 -12.17 15.77 11.82
N ILE A 191 -11.47 15.55 10.71
CA ILE A 191 -11.09 14.21 10.24
C ILE A 191 -10.24 13.49 11.29
N LEU A 192 -9.29 14.20 11.92
CA LEU A 192 -8.46 13.63 12.98
C LEU A 192 -9.27 13.27 14.23
N LYS A 193 -10.22 14.13 14.64
CA LYS A 193 -11.14 13.82 15.74
C LYS A 193 -11.99 12.58 15.44
N ARG A 194 -12.52 12.47 14.22
CA ARG A 194 -13.26 11.28 13.79
C ARG A 194 -12.39 10.02 13.80
N LEU A 195 -11.14 10.12 13.34
CA LEU A 195 -10.19 9.03 13.43
C LEU A 195 -9.92 8.61 14.87
N ALA A 196 -9.82 9.55 15.81
CA ALA A 196 -9.62 9.23 17.22
C ALA A 196 -10.80 8.42 17.79
N GLU A 197 -12.04 8.77 17.43
CA GLU A 197 -13.24 8.00 17.79
C GLU A 197 -13.21 6.59 17.17
N GLN A 198 -12.92 6.49 15.87
CA GLN A 198 -12.85 5.22 15.14
C GLN A 198 -11.76 4.29 15.70
N LEU A 199 -10.60 4.83 16.07
CA LEU A 199 -9.50 4.07 16.65
C LEU A 199 -9.76 3.62 18.09
N ALA A 200 -10.75 4.22 18.78
CA ALA A 200 -11.22 3.75 20.08
C ALA A 200 -12.27 2.64 19.96
N ASP A 201 -12.87 2.46 18.78
CA ASP A 201 -13.83 1.39 18.50
C ASP A 201 -13.12 0.12 18.00
N ALA A 202 -13.16 -0.94 18.82
CA ALA A 202 -12.55 -2.22 18.50
C ALA A 202 -13.18 -2.89 17.25
N ASN A 203 -14.48 -2.70 17.01
CA ASN A 203 -15.16 -3.24 15.84
C ASN A 203 -14.69 -2.52 14.57
N TRP A 204 -14.58 -1.19 14.62
CA TRP A 204 -14.01 -0.44 13.52
C TRP A 204 -12.57 -0.87 13.24
N CYS A 205 -11.73 -0.99 14.27
CA CYS A 205 -10.35 -1.45 14.12
C CYS A 205 -10.26 -2.87 13.50
N HIS A 206 -11.21 -3.74 13.82
CA HIS A 206 -11.28 -5.09 13.25
C HIS A 206 -11.68 -5.09 11.77
N MET A 207 -12.55 -4.16 11.37
CA MET A 207 -13.15 -4.09 10.03
C MET A 207 -12.45 -3.12 9.08
N ALA A 208 -11.64 -2.19 9.59
CA ALA A 208 -10.94 -1.20 8.80
C ALA A 208 -10.04 -1.87 7.75
N THR A 209 -10.07 -1.36 6.53
CA THR A 209 -9.31 -1.87 5.39
C THR A 209 -8.27 -0.88 4.90
N GLU A 210 -7.28 -1.38 4.15
CA GLU A 210 -6.47 -0.56 3.28
C GLU A 210 -7.36 0.08 2.19
N VAL A 211 -6.85 1.08 1.46
CA VAL A 211 -7.64 1.75 0.39
C VAL A 211 -8.13 0.76 -0.68
N ASN A 212 -7.39 -0.33 -0.93
CA ASN A 212 -7.82 -1.39 -1.85
C ASN A 212 -9.10 -2.13 -1.42
N ALA A 213 -9.56 -1.96 -0.17
CA ALA A 213 -10.73 -2.62 0.42
C ALA A 213 -10.69 -4.16 0.43
N ILE A 214 -9.52 -4.76 0.17
CA ILE A 214 -9.29 -6.21 0.17
C ILE A 214 -8.56 -6.63 1.44
N LYS A 215 -7.49 -5.92 1.78
CA LYS A 215 -6.69 -6.19 2.97
C LYS A 215 -7.19 -5.38 4.16
N PHE A 216 -7.26 -6.01 5.31
CA PHE A 216 -7.53 -5.33 6.58
C PHE A 216 -6.32 -4.51 7.01
N LEU A 217 -6.57 -3.32 7.56
CA LEU A 217 -5.53 -2.35 7.91
C LEU A 217 -4.72 -2.77 9.15
N PHE A 218 -5.37 -3.44 10.10
CA PHE A 218 -4.81 -3.79 11.40
C PHE A 218 -4.73 -5.31 11.66
N ARG A 219 -5.10 -6.14 10.68
CA ARG A 219 -5.05 -7.61 10.82
C ARG A 219 -3.83 -8.17 10.07
N ASN A 220 -3.50 -9.43 10.37
CA ASN A 220 -2.52 -10.24 9.65
C ASN A 220 -1.14 -9.58 9.47
N ASN A 221 -0.34 -9.56 10.54
CA ASN A 221 1.06 -9.11 10.53
C ASN A 221 1.25 -7.66 10.01
N SER A 222 0.28 -6.78 10.27
CA SER A 222 0.40 -5.36 9.96
C SER A 222 1.53 -4.74 10.79
N ALA A 223 2.41 -3.98 10.14
CA ALA A 223 3.52 -3.28 10.80
C ALA A 223 3.08 -2.11 11.69
N TRP A 224 1.77 -1.84 11.77
CA TRP A 224 1.17 -0.75 12.52
C TRP A 224 -0.07 -1.22 13.26
N THR A 225 -0.11 -0.88 14.56
CA THR A 225 -1.23 -1.24 15.45
C THR A 225 -2.23 -0.09 15.58
N PRO A 226 -3.49 -0.37 15.98
CA PRO A 226 -4.45 0.67 16.34
C PRO A 226 -3.90 1.65 17.39
N THR A 227 -3.13 1.15 18.35
CA THR A 227 -2.49 1.95 19.40
C THR A 227 -1.48 2.95 18.83
N GLU A 228 -0.62 2.53 17.91
CA GLU A 228 0.34 3.42 17.25
C GLU A 228 -0.37 4.47 16.38
N ALA A 229 -1.43 4.07 15.66
CA ALA A 229 -2.25 5.01 14.90
C ALA A 229 -2.93 6.05 15.80
N ALA A 230 -3.50 5.61 16.93
CA ALA A 230 -4.14 6.50 17.91
C ALA A 230 -3.13 7.48 18.50
N ALA A 231 -1.92 7.03 18.81
CA ALA A 231 -0.84 7.91 19.29
C ALA A 231 -0.48 8.97 18.25
N PHE A 232 -0.32 8.60 16.98
CA PHE A 232 -0.05 9.53 15.88
C PHE A 232 -1.19 10.54 15.67
N VAL A 233 -2.45 10.08 15.69
CA VAL A 233 -3.62 10.96 15.54
C VAL A 233 -3.72 11.93 16.72
N ARG A 234 -3.50 11.47 17.96
CA ARG A 234 -3.49 12.34 19.15
C ARG A 234 -2.40 13.40 19.06
N ALA A 235 -1.18 13.03 18.66
CA ALA A 235 -0.09 13.99 18.45
C ALA A 235 -0.45 15.03 17.37
N SER A 236 -1.09 14.58 16.28
CA SER A 236 -1.57 15.45 15.21
C SER A 236 -2.63 16.44 15.71
N ILE A 237 -3.61 15.99 16.51
CA ILE A 237 -4.63 16.87 17.10
C ILE A 237 -3.97 17.90 18.01
N ASN A 238 -3.12 17.45 18.94
CA ASN A 238 -2.43 18.33 19.89
C ASN A 238 -1.66 19.44 19.16
N ARG A 239 -0.94 19.09 18.09
CA ARG A 239 -0.17 20.05 17.29
C ARG A 239 -1.05 21.08 16.59
N LEU A 240 -2.24 20.70 16.15
CA LEU A 240 -3.15 21.66 15.53
C LEU A 240 -3.75 22.57 16.60
N THR A 241 -4.15 22.04 17.75
CA THR A 241 -4.84 22.81 18.81
C THR A 241 -3.92 23.60 19.76
N SER A 242 -2.59 23.48 19.63
CA SER A 242 -1.60 24.24 20.41
C SER A 242 -1.29 25.58 19.76
#